data_AF-A0A974YZ40-F1
#
_entry.id   AF-A0A974YZ40-F1
#
_cell.length_a   1.000
_cell.length_b   1.000
_cell.length_c   1.000
_cell.angle_alpha   90.00
_cell.angle_beta   90.00
_cell.angle_gamma   90.00
#
_symmetry.space_group_name_H-M   'P 1'
#
loop_
_entity.id
_entity.type
_entity.pdbx_description
1 polymer ?
#
loop_
_entity_poly.entity_id
_entity_poly.type
_entity_poly.pdbx_seq_one_letter_code
_entity_poly.pdbx_strand_id
1 'polypeptide(L)'
;MPFLIRVFNSIPIGPVDPQEVLAAITASNYQTLCRQYGLDPVLIEPGLSQLSVLTAPDLAAPFFTVVYRENGEPPIVVNIDEWDARNFEAVAFVPPAGLRSVFFDAVQLVSIELEEDQLQDLGLLLAYEVARWAAFQGKGILLGLDGRWYRLNAHKAFLPVGDPS
;
A
#
# COMPACT_ATOMS: atom_id res chain seq x y z
N MET A 1 -6.14 -1.84 17.07
CA MET A 1 -6.89 -1.84 15.78
C MET A 1 -5.85 -1.51 14.72
N PRO A 2 -5.76 -2.28 13.62
CA PRO A 2 -4.75 -2.03 12.60
C PRO A 2 -5.06 -0.74 11.84
N PHE A 3 -4.02 -0.04 11.42
CA PHE A 3 -4.08 1.07 10.50
C PHE A 3 -4.05 0.53 9.07
N LEU A 4 -4.97 0.98 8.22
CA LEU A 4 -5.20 0.37 6.90
C LEU A 4 -5.06 1.38 5.77
N ILE A 5 -4.07 1.15 4.91
CA ILE A 5 -4.05 1.73 3.56
C ILE A 5 -4.81 0.78 2.64
N ARG A 6 -5.70 1.32 1.80
CA ARG A 6 -6.49 0.53 0.86
C ARG A 6 -6.23 0.95 -0.56
N VAL A 7 -6.02 -0.01 -1.45
CA VAL A 7 -5.86 0.23 -2.89
C VAL A 7 -6.95 -0.53 -3.65
N PHE A 8 -7.74 0.19 -4.43
CA PHE A 8 -8.81 -0.35 -5.26
C PHE A 8 -8.31 -0.41 -6.70
N ASN A 9 -8.15 -1.63 -7.22
CA ASN A 9 -7.57 -1.90 -8.52
C ASN A 9 -8.65 -2.30 -9.53
N SER A 10 -8.62 -1.67 -10.70
CA SER A 10 -9.51 -2.01 -11.83
C SER A 10 -8.98 -3.19 -12.65
N ILE A 11 -7.73 -3.59 -12.45
CA ILE A 11 -7.14 -4.79 -13.03
C ILE A 11 -6.55 -5.62 -11.88
N PRO A 12 -6.82 -6.94 -11.82
CA PRO A 12 -6.20 -7.79 -10.81
C PRO A 12 -4.68 -7.75 -10.94
N ILE A 13 -3.99 -7.54 -9.81
CA ILE A 13 -2.56 -7.81 -9.72
C ILE A 13 -2.36 -9.30 -10.00
N GLY A 14 -1.44 -9.63 -10.91
CA GLY A 14 -1.08 -11.01 -11.21
C GLY A 14 -0.37 -11.71 -10.03
N PRO A 15 0.25 -12.87 -10.28
CA PRO A 15 1.08 -13.53 -9.26
C PRO A 15 2.11 -12.57 -8.66
N VAL A 16 2.20 -12.53 -7.34
CA VAL A 16 3.14 -11.67 -6.62
C VAL A 16 4.53 -12.30 -6.68
N ASP A 17 5.46 -11.64 -7.39
CA ASP A 17 6.88 -11.97 -7.34
C ASP A 17 7.56 -11.16 -6.21
N PRO A 18 8.08 -11.81 -5.16
CA PRO A 18 8.79 -11.13 -4.07
C PRO A 18 9.91 -10.20 -4.54
N GLN A 19 10.65 -10.57 -5.59
CA GLN A 19 11.76 -9.78 -6.11
C GLN A 19 11.28 -8.54 -6.84
N GLU A 20 10.17 -8.64 -7.58
CA GLU A 20 9.55 -7.49 -8.23
C GLU A 20 9.04 -6.47 -7.20
N VAL A 21 8.33 -6.95 -6.16
CA VAL A 21 7.86 -6.10 -5.06
C VAL A 21 9.06 -5.44 -4.38
N LEU A 22 10.08 -6.20 -4.03
CA LEU A 22 11.29 -5.69 -3.36
C LEU A 22 11.98 -4.61 -4.21
N ALA A 23 12.15 -4.85 -5.51
CA ALA A 23 12.74 -3.87 -6.42
C ALA A 23 11.88 -2.61 -6.53
N ALA A 24 10.55 -2.75 -6.57
CA ALA A 24 9.64 -1.63 -6.66
C ALA A 24 9.65 -0.76 -5.41
N ILE A 25 9.60 -1.37 -4.22
CA ILE A 25 9.55 -0.62 -2.96
C ILE A 25 10.89 0.01 -2.59
N THR A 26 12.01 -0.50 -3.11
CA THR A 26 13.36 0.05 -2.86
C THR A 26 13.83 1.06 -3.91
N ALA A 27 13.08 1.26 -5.00
CA ALA A 27 13.46 2.18 -6.08
C ALA A 27 13.38 3.67 -5.69
N SER A 28 12.74 3.99 -4.58
CA SER A 28 12.46 5.36 -4.15
C SER A 28 13.61 6.00 -3.36
N ASN A 29 13.63 7.33 -3.27
CA ASN A 29 14.61 8.05 -2.47
C ASN A 29 14.17 8.13 -1.00
N TYR A 30 14.56 7.12 -0.21
CA TYR A 30 14.12 6.99 1.20
C TYR A 30 14.56 8.17 2.06
N GLN A 31 15.74 8.74 1.79
CA GLN A 31 16.24 9.93 2.47
C GLN A 31 15.30 11.14 2.31
N THR A 32 14.68 11.29 1.14
CA THR A 32 13.72 12.37 0.88
C THR A 32 12.37 12.04 1.49
N LEU A 33 11.91 10.79 1.35
CA LEU A 33 10.62 10.34 1.88
C LEU A 33 10.57 10.37 3.40
N CYS A 34 11.60 9.90 4.11
CA CYS A 34 11.68 9.98 5.57
C CYS A 34 11.49 11.42 6.06
N ARG A 35 12.16 12.38 5.41
CA ARG A 35 11.99 13.81 5.73
C ARG A 35 10.57 14.33 5.47
N GLN A 36 9.90 13.86 4.42
CA GLN A 36 8.51 14.25 4.12
C GLN A 36 7.52 13.69 5.15
N TYR A 37 7.76 12.46 5.63
CA TYR A 37 6.92 11.80 6.62
C TYR A 37 7.33 12.11 8.07
N GLY A 38 8.39 12.90 8.30
CA GLY A 38 8.90 13.20 9.65
C GLY A 38 9.59 12.02 10.35
N LEU A 39 10.03 11.03 9.58
CA LEU A 39 10.74 9.84 10.08
C LEU A 39 12.24 10.11 10.18
N ASP A 40 12.91 9.45 11.13
CA ASP A 40 14.36 9.51 11.28
C ASP A 40 15.07 8.73 10.16
N PRO A 41 15.89 9.38 9.31
CA PRO A 41 16.64 8.69 8.25
C PRO A 41 17.64 7.65 8.76
N VAL A 42 18.02 7.66 10.05
CA VAL A 42 18.88 6.63 10.66
C VAL A 42 18.23 5.24 10.60
N LEU A 43 16.91 5.17 10.50
CA LEU A 43 16.15 3.91 10.41
C LEU A 43 16.26 3.22 9.04
N ILE A 44 16.76 3.92 8.01
CA ILE A 44 16.80 3.40 6.63
C ILE A 44 17.73 2.19 6.53
N GLU A 45 18.98 2.32 6.98
CA GLU A 45 19.99 1.26 6.80
C GLU A 45 19.62 -0.02 7.58
N PRO A 46 19.25 0.04 8.89
CA PRO A 46 18.79 -1.15 9.60
C PRO A 46 17.57 -1.79 8.95
N GLY A 47 16.56 -1.00 8.57
CA GLY A 47 15.33 -1.54 7.99
C GLY A 47 15.55 -2.19 6.62
N LEU A 48 16.38 -1.59 5.76
CA LEU A 48 16.71 -2.16 4.45
C LEU A 48 17.58 -3.41 4.56
N SER A 49 18.43 -3.51 5.58
CA SER A 49 19.29 -4.69 5.78
C SER A 49 18.50 -5.97 6.10
N GLN A 50 17.28 -5.81 6.59
CA GLN A 50 16.37 -6.91 6.96
C GLN A 50 15.19 -7.04 6.00
N LEU A 51 15.13 -6.16 4.98
CA LEU A 51 14.00 -6.06 4.09
C LEU A 51 13.85 -7.33 3.25
N SER A 52 12.72 -8.01 3.40
CA SER A 52 12.34 -9.15 2.58
C SER A 52 10.84 -9.21 2.36
N VAL A 53 10.44 -9.85 1.28
CA VAL A 53 9.04 -10.10 0.94
C VAL A 53 8.81 -11.60 1.03
N LEU A 54 7.84 -12.01 1.85
CA LEU A 54 7.48 -13.41 2.03
C LEU A 54 6.10 -13.65 1.42
N THR A 55 6.02 -14.60 0.49
CA THR A 55 4.77 -15.06 -0.11
C THR A 55 4.47 -16.48 0.34
N ALA A 56 3.19 -16.86 0.35
CA ALA A 56 2.83 -18.26 0.56
C ALA A 56 3.40 -19.15 -0.57
N PRO A 57 3.84 -20.39 -0.29
CA PRO A 57 4.41 -21.30 -1.29
C PRO A 57 3.46 -21.68 -2.43
N ASP A 58 2.15 -21.58 -2.19
CA ASP A 58 1.10 -21.90 -3.14
C ASP A 58 0.22 -20.67 -3.41
N LEU A 59 -0.38 -20.62 -4.61
CA LEU A 59 -1.44 -19.69 -5.03
C LEU A 59 -2.68 -19.68 -4.09
N ALA A 60 -2.65 -20.43 -3.00
CA ALA A 60 -3.74 -20.66 -2.06
C ALA A 60 -3.98 -19.50 -1.08
N ALA A 61 -3.05 -18.54 -0.97
CA ALA A 61 -3.21 -17.43 -0.05
C ALA A 61 -2.97 -16.10 -0.77
N PRO A 62 -3.99 -15.25 -0.91
CA PRO A 62 -3.87 -14.01 -1.65
C PRO A 62 -3.29 -12.91 -0.75
N PHE A 63 -2.18 -13.21 -0.08
CA PHE A 63 -1.50 -12.27 0.80
C PHE A 63 0.02 -12.47 0.74
N PHE A 64 0.74 -11.43 1.12
CA PHE A 64 2.18 -11.49 1.35
C PHE A 64 2.55 -10.58 2.54
N THR A 65 3.76 -10.73 3.04
CA THR A 65 4.27 -9.88 4.12
C THR A 65 5.57 -9.19 3.72
N VAL A 66 5.76 -7.98 4.24
CA VAL A 66 7.01 -7.22 4.14
C VAL A 66 7.66 -7.21 5.51
N VAL A 67 8.77 -7.94 5.63
CA VAL A 67 9.59 -8.01 6.84
C VAL A 67 10.70 -6.99 6.70
N TYR A 68 10.87 -6.11 7.69
CA TYR A 68 11.90 -5.06 7.70
C TYR A 68 12.47 -4.79 9.10
N ARG A 69 12.04 -5.59 10.08
CA ARG A 69 12.47 -5.55 11.49
C ARG A 69 12.95 -6.92 11.92
N GLU A 70 13.51 -6.98 13.13
CA GLU A 70 14.17 -8.19 13.64
C GLU A 70 13.21 -9.37 13.71
N ASN A 71 13.77 -10.57 13.67
CA ASN A 71 13.00 -11.80 13.70
C ASN A 71 12.08 -11.85 14.94
N GLY A 72 10.78 -11.98 14.70
CA GLY A 72 9.75 -12.04 15.73
C GLY A 72 8.95 -10.74 15.89
N GLU A 73 9.38 -9.65 15.26
CA GLU A 73 8.57 -8.44 15.20
C GLU A 73 7.46 -8.52 14.13
N PRO A 74 6.32 -7.82 14.32
CA PRO A 74 5.24 -7.81 13.36
C PRO A 74 5.69 -7.26 11.99
N PRO A 75 5.47 -8.00 10.88
CA PRO A 75 5.70 -7.48 9.54
C PRO A 75 4.56 -6.54 9.11
N ILE A 76 4.70 -5.92 7.95
CA ILE A 76 3.54 -5.34 7.25
C ILE A 76 2.81 -6.49 6.57
N VAL A 77 1.51 -6.60 6.81
CA VAL A 77 0.66 -7.63 6.18
C VAL A 77 -0.08 -7.00 5.00
N VAL A 78 -0.07 -7.68 3.85
CA VAL A 78 -0.76 -7.22 2.65
C VAL A 78 -1.71 -8.28 2.16
N ASN A 79 -3.01 -7.99 2.29
CA ASN A 79 -4.10 -8.84 1.84
C ASN A 79 -4.61 -8.36 0.48
N ILE A 80 -4.92 -9.29 -0.42
CA ILE A 80 -5.40 -9.04 -1.77
C ILE A 80 -6.73 -9.78 -1.93
N ASP A 81 -7.84 -9.06 -1.88
CA ASP A 81 -9.17 -9.65 -1.93
C ASP A 81 -9.88 -9.29 -3.24
N GLU A 82 -10.83 -10.12 -3.66
CA GLU A 82 -11.80 -9.70 -4.67
C GLU A 82 -12.64 -8.55 -4.13
N TRP A 83 -12.85 -7.52 -4.94
CA TRP A 83 -13.65 -6.37 -4.57
C TRP A 83 -14.96 -6.36 -5.36
N ASP A 84 -16.06 -6.18 -4.63
CA ASP A 84 -17.37 -5.95 -5.22
C ASP A 84 -17.92 -4.64 -4.66
N ALA A 85 -17.91 -3.62 -5.50
CA ALA A 85 -18.41 -2.30 -5.14
C ALA A 85 -19.90 -2.30 -4.79
N ARG A 86 -20.69 -3.35 -5.09
CA ARG A 86 -22.08 -3.49 -4.59
C ARG A 86 -22.14 -3.60 -3.07
N ASN A 87 -21.06 -4.03 -2.42
CA ASN A 87 -20.95 -4.09 -0.96
C ASN A 87 -20.46 -2.77 -0.35
N PHE A 88 -20.39 -1.68 -1.12
CA PHE A 88 -19.82 -0.42 -0.62
C PHE A 88 -20.62 0.21 0.53
N GLU A 89 -21.90 -0.10 0.68
CA GLU A 89 -22.69 0.39 1.83
C GLU A 89 -22.20 -0.18 3.17
N ALA A 90 -21.49 -1.30 3.14
CA ALA A 90 -20.86 -1.90 4.32
C ALA A 90 -19.50 -1.26 4.67
N VAL A 91 -18.95 -0.40 3.82
CA VAL A 91 -17.67 0.27 4.09
C VAL A 91 -17.86 1.73 4.50
N ALA A 92 -17.09 2.17 5.49
CA ALA A 92 -17.23 3.50 6.09
C ALA A 92 -16.58 4.64 5.29
N PHE A 93 -16.35 4.46 3.98
CA PHE A 93 -15.72 5.45 3.12
C PHE A 93 -16.47 5.62 1.81
N VAL A 94 -16.52 6.86 1.32
CA VAL A 94 -17.16 7.21 0.05
C VAL A 94 -16.11 7.86 -0.85
N PRO A 95 -15.90 7.36 -2.08
CA PRO A 95 -14.96 7.99 -2.99
C PRO A 95 -15.51 9.36 -3.46
N PRO A 96 -14.62 10.35 -3.70
CA PRO A 96 -15.03 11.62 -4.29
C PRO A 96 -15.64 11.39 -5.67
N ALA A 97 -16.51 12.31 -6.13
CA ALA A 97 -17.25 12.16 -7.37
C ALA A 97 -16.36 11.82 -8.58
N GLY A 98 -15.17 12.43 -8.67
CA GLY A 98 -14.20 12.18 -9.75
C GLY A 98 -13.55 10.79 -9.74
N LEU A 99 -13.70 10.01 -8.67
CA LEU A 99 -13.17 8.64 -8.57
C LEU A 99 -14.27 7.57 -8.54
N ARG A 100 -15.55 7.96 -8.56
CA ARG A 100 -16.66 7.02 -8.44
C ARG A 100 -16.59 5.91 -9.49
N SER A 101 -16.42 6.25 -10.76
CA SER A 101 -16.34 5.24 -11.81
C SER A 101 -15.21 4.25 -11.55
N VAL A 102 -14.00 4.75 -11.27
CA VAL A 102 -12.82 3.90 -11.00
C VAL A 102 -13.03 3.00 -9.79
N PHE A 103 -13.68 3.51 -8.74
CA PHE A 103 -14.02 2.75 -7.55
C PHE A 103 -15.07 1.66 -7.82
N PHE A 104 -16.12 1.97 -8.59
CA PHE A 104 -17.16 1.01 -8.96
C PHE A 104 -16.69 -0.03 -9.99
N ASP A 105 -15.71 0.34 -10.81
CA ASP A 105 -15.06 -0.54 -11.78
C ASP A 105 -13.88 -1.34 -11.17
N ALA A 106 -13.55 -1.09 -9.90
CA ALA A 106 -12.53 -1.87 -9.20
C ALA A 106 -13.00 -3.32 -9.03
N VAL A 107 -12.07 -4.26 -9.20
CA VAL A 107 -12.32 -5.71 -9.10
C VAL A 107 -11.48 -6.37 -8.02
N GLN A 108 -10.50 -5.64 -7.48
CA GLN A 108 -9.59 -6.14 -6.45
C GLN A 108 -9.31 -5.05 -5.42
N LEU A 109 -9.27 -5.43 -4.15
CA LEU A 109 -8.89 -4.60 -3.02
C LEU A 109 -7.58 -5.12 -2.44
N VAL A 110 -6.58 -4.24 -2.34
CA VAL A 110 -5.36 -4.51 -1.58
C VAL A 110 -5.44 -3.76 -0.26
N SER A 111 -5.39 -4.49 0.84
CA SER A 111 -5.38 -3.94 2.21
C SER A 111 -3.98 -4.10 2.79
N ILE A 112 -3.36 -2.99 3.20
CA ILE A 112 -2.01 -2.96 3.78
C ILE A 112 -2.17 -2.57 5.24
N GLU A 113 -1.84 -3.50 6.12
CA GLU A 113 -2.06 -3.39 7.55
C GLU A 113 -0.78 -2.98 8.26
N LEU A 114 -0.90 -1.93 9.08
CA LEU A 114 0.14 -1.46 9.97
C LEU A 114 -0.30 -1.53 11.43
N GLU A 115 0.65 -1.86 12.30
CA GLU A 115 0.55 -1.64 13.74
C GLU A 115 0.89 -0.18 14.09
N GLU A 116 0.51 0.25 15.30
CA GLU A 116 0.66 1.64 15.75
C GLU A 116 2.12 2.11 15.77
N ASP A 117 3.03 1.25 16.20
CA ASP A 117 4.47 1.52 16.27
C ASP A 117 5.10 1.64 14.87
N GLN A 118 4.56 0.92 13.88
CA GLN A 118 5.01 0.99 12.48
C GLN A 118 4.67 2.35 11.82
N LEU A 119 3.81 3.17 12.43
CA LEU A 119 3.53 4.52 11.94
C LEU A 119 4.67 5.51 12.21
N GLN A 120 5.60 5.18 13.10
CA GLN A 120 6.66 6.07 13.55
C GLN A 120 8.05 5.65 13.02
N ASP A 121 8.11 4.62 12.18
CA ASP A 121 9.35 4.09 11.65
C ASP A 121 9.28 3.84 10.12
N LEU A 122 10.18 3.00 9.61
CA LEU A 122 10.25 2.68 8.19
C LEU A 122 9.00 1.93 7.68
N GLY A 123 8.18 1.34 8.56
CA GLY A 123 6.96 0.65 8.23
C GLY A 123 5.98 1.53 7.48
N LEU A 124 5.78 2.77 7.93
CA LEU A 124 4.93 3.76 7.27
C LEU A 124 5.37 4.00 5.82
N LEU A 125 6.67 4.22 5.61
CA LEU A 125 7.23 4.47 4.29
C LEU A 125 7.04 3.25 3.40
N LEU A 126 7.44 2.06 3.88
CA LEU A 126 7.33 0.81 3.14
C LEU A 126 5.87 0.51 2.75
N ALA A 127 4.92 0.74 3.65
CA ALA A 127 3.50 0.55 3.34
C ALA A 127 3.01 1.45 2.20
N TYR A 128 3.41 2.73 2.16
CA TYR A 128 3.08 3.62 1.05
C TYR A 128 3.79 3.22 -0.26
N GLU A 129 5.01 2.68 -0.19
CA GLU A 129 5.71 2.16 -1.36
C GLU A 129 5.04 0.90 -1.90
N VAL A 130 4.57 -0.02 -1.03
CA VAL A 130 3.76 -1.17 -1.44
C VAL A 130 2.45 -0.70 -2.06
N ALA A 131 1.79 0.28 -1.46
CA ALA A 131 0.55 0.82 -1.99
C ALA A 131 0.75 1.47 -3.37
N ARG A 132 1.88 2.15 -3.59
CA ARG A 132 2.27 2.68 -4.90
C ARG A 132 2.51 1.57 -5.91
N TRP A 133 3.22 0.51 -5.54
CA TRP A 133 3.40 -0.66 -6.40
C TRP A 133 2.05 -1.27 -6.79
N ALA A 134 1.18 -1.55 -5.81
CA ALA A 134 -0.13 -2.14 -6.04
C ALA A 134 -1.00 -1.27 -6.98
N ALA A 135 -1.07 0.04 -6.72
CA ALA A 135 -1.84 0.97 -7.55
C ALA A 135 -1.28 1.08 -8.96
N PHE A 136 0.04 1.00 -9.12
CA PHE A 136 0.67 1.02 -10.45
C PHE A 136 0.33 -0.26 -11.24
N GLN A 137 0.43 -1.43 -10.61
CA GLN A 137 0.14 -2.71 -11.26
C GLN A 137 -1.34 -2.85 -11.64
N GLY A 138 -2.24 -2.51 -10.72
CA GLY A 138 -3.68 -2.72 -10.89
C GLY A 138 -4.44 -1.52 -11.44
N LYS A 139 -3.75 -0.45 -11.88
CA LYS A 139 -4.32 0.85 -12.29
C LYS A 139 -5.29 1.40 -11.23
N GLY A 140 -4.85 1.36 -9.98
CA GLY A 140 -5.71 1.60 -8.83
C GLY A 140 -5.75 3.04 -8.33
N ILE A 141 -6.70 3.25 -7.44
CA ILE A 141 -6.82 4.42 -6.56
C ILE A 141 -6.58 3.99 -5.12
N LEU A 142 -6.10 4.91 -4.30
CA LEU A 142 -5.68 4.65 -2.93
C LEU A 142 -6.49 5.49 -1.94
N LEU A 143 -6.85 4.90 -0.81
CA LEU A 143 -7.31 5.59 0.39
C LEU A 143 -6.21 5.52 1.46
N GLY A 144 -5.64 6.66 1.80
CA GLY A 144 -4.51 6.78 2.72
C GLY A 144 -4.93 6.74 4.19
N LEU A 145 -3.94 6.68 5.08
CA LEU A 145 -4.15 6.72 6.54
C LEU A 145 -4.73 8.06 7.02
N ASP A 146 -4.54 9.11 6.23
CA ASP A 146 -5.10 10.45 6.45
C ASP A 146 -6.57 10.58 5.99
N GLY A 147 -7.18 9.49 5.54
CA GLY A 147 -8.54 9.46 5.01
C GLY A 147 -8.70 10.13 3.65
N ARG A 148 -7.60 10.47 2.97
CA ARG A 148 -7.64 11.12 1.65
C ARG A 148 -7.50 10.10 0.53
N TRP A 149 -8.11 10.44 -0.60
CA TRP A 149 -8.03 9.64 -1.81
C TRP A 149 -6.89 10.12 -2.72
N TYR A 150 -6.20 9.17 -3.31
CA TYR A 150 -5.05 9.40 -4.16
C TYR A 150 -5.15 8.60 -5.46
N ARG A 151 -4.56 9.14 -6.52
CA ARG A 151 -4.24 8.42 -7.76
C ARG A 151 -2.76 8.57 -8.10
N LEU A 152 -2.22 7.68 -8.92
CA LEU A 152 -0.88 7.85 -9.45
C LEU A 152 -0.89 8.72 -10.72
N ASN A 153 0.12 9.57 -10.88
CA ASN A 153 0.41 10.22 -12.17
C ASN A 153 1.30 9.33 -13.06
N ALA A 154 1.65 9.83 -14.25
CA ALA A 154 2.53 9.12 -15.19
C ALA A 154 3.94 8.82 -14.63
N HIS A 155 4.37 9.52 -13.57
CA HIS A 155 5.63 9.33 -12.88
C HIS A 155 5.49 8.54 -11.57
N LYS A 156 4.34 7.88 -11.35
CA LYS A 156 4.02 7.09 -10.14
C LYS A 156 3.99 7.92 -8.84
N ALA A 157 3.89 9.24 -8.92
CA ALA A 157 3.71 10.07 -7.73
C ALA A 157 2.23 10.10 -7.32
N PHE A 158 1.97 10.11 -6.01
CA PHE A 158 0.62 10.26 -5.47
C PHE A 158 0.10 11.67 -5.75
N LEU A 159 -1.09 11.75 -6.33
CA LEU A 159 -1.86 12.97 -6.50
C LEU A 159 -3.14 12.86 -5.68
N PRO A 160 -3.39 13.77 -4.72
CA PRO A 160 -4.66 13.80 -4.02
C PRO A 160 -5.80 14.07 -5.00
N VAL A 161 -6.95 13.47 -4.75
CA VAL A 161 -8.15 13.64 -5.56
C VAL A 161 -9.31 14.08 -4.68
N GLY A 162 -9.95 15.19 -5.08
CA GLY A 162 -11.15 15.67 -4.39
C GLY A 162 -10.88 16.69 -3.29
N ASP A 163 -9.90 17.59 -3.45
CA ASP A 163 -9.98 18.86 -2.72
C ASP A 163 -11.36 19.49 -3.00
N PRO A 164 -12.06 20.01 -1.97
CA PRO A 164 -13.29 20.73 -2.19
C PRO A 164 -12.97 21.98 -3.02
N SER A 165 -13.42 22.00 -4.27
CA SER A 165 -13.70 23.25 -4.97
C SER A 165 -14.87 23.97 -4.29
#